data_AF-A0A954FAY4-F1
#
_entry.id   AF-A0A954FAY4-F1
#
_cell.length_a   1.000
_cell.length_b   1.000
_cell.length_c   1.000
_cell.angle_alpha   90.00
_cell.angle_beta   90.00
_cell.angle_gamma   90.00
#
_symmetry.space_group_name_H-M   'P 1'
#
loop_
_entity.id
_entity.type
_entity.pdbx_description
1 polymer ?
#
loop_
_entity_poly.entity_id
_entity_poly.type
_entity_poly.pdbx_seq_one_letter_code
_entity_poly.pdbx_strand_id
1 'polypeptide(L)'
;IQAGIGFILIAIIHNVMNIDLLRTNMHKVFIVAVYTVAAIGIFAWQGQIWWGTGLILMIGMSVGGWIGSNLAVKKGDAFIRTVLYIALVCMSIKLLFM
;
A
#
# COMPACT_ATOMS: atom_id res chain seq x y z
N ILE A 1 5.44 3.72 12.09
CA ILE A 1 6.72 4.10 11.43
C ILE A 1 6.74 3.80 9.91
N GLN A 2 5.87 2.93 9.38
CA GLN A 2 5.81 2.59 7.94
C GLN A 2 5.30 3.71 7.01
N ALA A 3 4.54 4.69 7.53
CA ALA A 3 3.91 5.73 6.71
C ALA A 3 4.90 6.74 6.07
N GLY A 4 6.08 6.97 6.64
CA GLY A 4 7.05 7.95 6.11
C GLY A 4 7.99 7.39 5.03
N ILE A 5 8.44 6.15 5.20
CA ILE A 5 9.42 5.51 4.30
C ILE A 5 8.88 5.44 2.87
N GLY A 6 7.58 5.19 2.72
CA GLY A 6 6.96 5.07 1.42
C GLY A 6 6.96 6.36 0.60
N PHE A 7 6.79 7.52 1.23
CA PHE A 7 6.86 8.82 0.55
C PHE A 7 8.30 9.21 0.24
N ILE A 8 9.24 8.92 1.15
CA ILE A 8 10.68 9.15 0.92
C ILE A 8 11.16 8.32 -0.27
N LEU A 9 10.78 7.04 -0.36
CA LEU A 9 11.14 6.19 -1.49
C LEU A 9 10.60 6.76 -2.82
N ILE A 10 9.34 7.22 -2.82
CA ILE A 10 8.74 7.83 -4.02
C ILE A 10 9.48 9.11 -4.39
N ALA A 11 9.80 9.98 -3.43
CA ALA A 11 10.54 11.22 -3.67
C ALA A 11 11.91 10.94 -4.28
N ILE A 12 12.66 9.97 -3.75
CA ILE A 12 13.98 9.60 -4.25
C ILE A 12 13.90 8.98 -5.65
N ILE A 13 13.03 7.98 -5.84
CA ILE A 13 12.90 7.26 -7.12
C ILE A 13 12.40 8.20 -8.23
N HIS A 14 11.41 9.06 -7.93
CA HIS A 14 10.89 10.02 -8.89
C HIS A 14 11.93 11.07 -9.27
N ASN A 15 12.68 11.59 -8.30
CA ASN A 15 13.70 12.60 -8.55
C ASN A 15 14.93 12.04 -9.31
N VAL A 16 15.34 10.80 -9.00
CA VAL A 16 16.51 10.16 -9.61
C VAL A 16 16.23 9.60 -11.00
N MET A 17 15.07 8.98 -11.23
CA MET A 17 14.79 8.28 -12.49
C MET A 17 13.84 9.05 -13.44
N ASN A 18 13.29 10.20 -13.03
CA ASN A 18 12.38 11.04 -13.84
C ASN A 18 11.23 10.25 -14.51
N ILE A 19 10.82 9.16 -13.87
CA ILE A 19 9.78 8.24 -14.35
C ILE A 19 8.45 8.59 -13.71
N ASP A 20 7.38 8.33 -14.47
CA ASP A 20 6.00 8.53 -14.03
C ASP A 20 5.76 7.97 -12.61
N LEU A 21 4.90 8.66 -11.85
CA LEU A 21 4.51 8.27 -10.48
C LEU A 21 4.03 6.82 -10.41
N LEU A 22 3.40 6.33 -11.49
CA LEU A 22 2.93 4.96 -11.58
C LEU A 22 4.08 3.94 -11.53
N ARG A 23 5.12 4.13 -12.36
CA ARG A 23 6.32 3.27 -12.39
C ARG A 23 7.09 3.35 -11.08
N THR A 24 7.22 4.55 -10.53
CA THR A 24 7.83 4.78 -9.21
C THR A 24 7.10 4.01 -8.11
N ASN A 25 5.76 4.08 -8.09
CA ASN A 25 4.96 3.37 -7.09
C ASN A 25 5.09 1.84 -7.23
N MET A 26 5.15 1.31 -8.45
CA MET A 26 5.40 -0.11 -8.68
C MET A 26 6.74 -0.55 -8.09
N HIS A 27 7.83 0.20 -8.32
CA HIS A 27 9.15 -0.13 -7.79
C HIS A 27 9.19 -0.03 -6.26
N LYS A 28 8.54 0.99 -5.70
CA LYS A 28 8.37 1.11 -4.25
C LYS A 28 7.68 -0.12 -3.66
N VAL A 29 6.54 -0.56 -4.21
CA VAL A 29 5.83 -1.75 -3.72
C VAL A 29 6.71 -2.99 -3.81
N PHE A 30 7.50 -3.14 -4.87
CA PHE A 30 8.45 -4.25 -5.01
C PHE A 30 9.52 -4.24 -3.92
N ILE A 31 10.17 -3.09 -3.68
CA ILE A 31 11.17 -2.94 -2.62
C ILE A 31 10.55 -3.23 -1.24
N VAL A 32 9.32 -2.75 -1.02
CA VAL A 32 8.56 -3.00 0.22
C VAL A 32 8.30 -4.49 0.42
N ALA A 33 7.90 -5.20 -0.63
CA ALA A 33 7.66 -6.64 -0.57
C ALA A 33 8.94 -7.41 -0.19
N VAL A 34 10.07 -7.09 -0.83
CA VAL A 34 11.35 -7.77 -0.56
C VAL A 34 11.80 -7.57 0.89
N TYR A 35 11.80 -6.34 1.40
CA TYR A 35 12.23 -6.12 2.79
C TYR A 35 11.23 -6.73 3.78
N THR A 36 9.92 -6.78 3.45
CA THR A 36 8.91 -7.38 4.33
C THR A 36 9.15 -8.88 4.50
N VAL A 37 9.55 -9.60 3.44
CA VAL A 37 9.94 -11.02 3.53
C VAL A 37 11.14 -11.19 4.46
N ALA A 38 12.17 -10.35 4.30
CA ALA A 38 13.33 -10.37 5.18
C ALA A 38 12.95 -10.05 6.64
N ALA A 39 12.07 -9.08 6.86
CA ALA A 39 11.58 -8.70 8.18
C ALA A 39 10.85 -9.86 8.85
N ILE A 40 9.94 -10.55 8.14
CA ILE A 40 9.24 -11.72 8.68
C ILE A 40 10.24 -12.80 9.11
N GLY A 41 11.30 -13.05 8.34
CA GLY A 41 12.35 -14.00 8.73
C GLY A 41 13.07 -13.62 10.03
N ILE A 42 13.42 -12.34 10.19
CA ILE A 42 14.11 -11.83 11.39
C ILE A 42 13.18 -11.85 12.61
N PHE A 43 11.94 -11.38 12.46
CA PHE A 43 10.97 -11.38 13.55
C PHE A 43 10.54 -12.79 13.96
N ALA A 44 10.53 -13.74 13.01
CA ALA A 44 10.29 -15.16 13.29
C ALA A 44 11.38 -15.74 14.19
N TRP A 45 12.65 -15.40 13.90
CA TRP A 45 13.78 -15.80 14.73
C TRP A 45 13.70 -15.24 16.15
N GLN A 46 13.27 -13.98 16.31
CA GLN A 46 13.11 -13.35 17.64
C GLN A 46 11.89 -13.84 18.43
N GLY A 47 11.03 -14.69 17.86
CA GLY A 47 9.82 -15.18 18.53
C GLY A 47 8.75 -14.10 18.79
N GLN A 48 8.87 -12.93 18.15
CA GLN A 48 7.96 -11.78 18.32
C GLN A 48 6.73 -11.86 17.38
N ILE A 49 6.60 -12.93 16.59
CA ILE A 49 5.50 -13.09 15.62
C ILE A 49 4.34 -13.83 16.26
N TRP A 50 3.21 -13.12 16.37
CA TRP A 50 1.92 -13.71 16.62
C TRP A 50 1.36 -14.28 15.32
N TRP A 51 1.69 -15.54 15.02
CA TRP A 51 1.39 -16.19 13.74
C TRP A 51 -0.10 -16.18 13.37
N GLY A 52 -0.98 -16.33 14.35
CA GLY A 52 -2.43 -16.29 14.12
C GLY A 52 -2.92 -14.94 13.58
N THR A 53 -2.57 -13.85 14.26
CA THR A 53 -2.96 -12.49 13.82
C THR A 53 -2.20 -12.07 12.57
N GLY A 54 -0.93 -12.47 12.43
CA GLY A 54 -0.11 -12.22 11.24
C GLY A 54 -0.68 -12.84 9.98
N LEU A 55 -1.13 -14.10 10.04
CA LEU A 55 -1.76 -14.78 8.91
C LEU A 55 -3.09 -14.13 8.51
N ILE A 56 -3.95 -13.82 9.49
CA ILE A 56 -5.25 -13.17 9.23
C ILE A 56 -5.03 -11.81 8.57
N LEU A 57 -4.08 -11.03 9.06
CA LEU A 57 -3.74 -9.73 8.50
C LEU A 57 -3.18 -9.86 7.07
N MET A 58 -2.26 -10.80 6.85
CA MET A 58 -1.68 -11.06 5.54
C MET A 58 -2.74 -11.46 4.51
N ILE A 59 -3.65 -12.37 4.90
CA ILE A 59 -4.76 -12.80 4.04
C ILE A 59 -5.69 -11.63 3.75
N GLY A 60 -6.11 -10.88 4.78
CA GLY A 60 -6.99 -9.71 4.60
C GLY A 60 -6.39 -8.65 3.69
N MET A 61 -5.11 -8.32 3.87
CA MET A 61 -4.39 -7.37 3.03
C MET A 61 -4.24 -7.87 1.58
N SER A 62 -3.88 -9.14 1.41
CA SER A 62 -3.68 -9.74 0.07
C SER A 62 -4.99 -9.82 -0.71
N VAL A 63 -6.07 -10.30 -0.07
CA VAL A 63 -7.40 -10.40 -0.67
C VAL A 63 -7.95 -9.03 -1.00
N GLY A 64 -7.87 -8.06 -0.07
CA GLY A 64 -8.31 -6.68 -0.32
C GLY A 64 -7.56 -6.02 -1.46
N GLY A 65 -6.23 -6.19 -1.52
CA GLY A 65 -5.40 -5.68 -2.61
C GLY A 65 -5.71 -6.32 -3.96
N TRP A 66 -5.93 -7.64 -4.00
CA TRP A 66 -6.27 -8.35 -5.23
C TRP A 66 -7.66 -7.99 -5.76
N ILE A 67 -8.67 -7.97 -4.89
CA ILE A 67 -10.03 -7.57 -5.29
C ILE A 67 -10.04 -6.11 -5.73
N GLY A 68 -9.40 -5.20 -4.97
CA GLY A 68 -9.34 -3.78 -5.28
C GLY A 68 -8.64 -3.49 -6.61
N SER A 69 -7.49 -4.11 -6.85
CA SER A 69 -6.75 -3.95 -8.12
C SER A 69 -7.50 -4.55 -9.30
N ASN A 70 -8.06 -5.75 -9.17
CA ASN A 70 -8.82 -6.39 -10.24
C ASN A 70 -10.10 -5.61 -10.57
N LEU A 71 -10.79 -5.07 -9.56
CA LEU A 71 -11.99 -4.26 -9.75
C LEU A 71 -11.66 -2.92 -10.42
N ALA A 72 -10.55 -2.29 -10.04
CA ALA A 72 -10.06 -1.06 -10.65
C ALA A 72 -9.73 -1.26 -12.14
N VAL A 73 -9.07 -2.37 -12.49
CA VAL A 73 -8.75 -2.70 -13.88
C VAL A 73 -10.00 -3.07 -14.68
N LYS A 74 -10.92 -3.88 -14.12
CA LYS A 74 -12.12 -4.35 -14.83
C LYS A 74 -13.17 -3.27 -15.09
N LYS A 75 -13.38 -2.33 -14.14
CA LYS A 75 -14.41 -1.28 -14.27
C LYS A 75 -13.91 0.01 -14.91
N GLY A 76 -12.60 0.13 -15.16
CA GLY A 76 -11.99 1.28 -15.83
C GLY A 76 -11.89 2.54 -14.97
N ASP A 77 -11.39 3.61 -15.59
CA ASP A 77 -11.02 4.87 -14.93
C ASP A 77 -12.21 5.56 -14.22
N ALA A 78 -13.40 5.51 -14.82
CA ALA A 78 -14.59 6.16 -14.26
C ALA A 78 -14.98 5.60 -12.88
N PHE A 79 -14.80 4.30 -12.66
CA PHE A 79 -15.05 3.67 -11.37
C PHE A 79 -14.01 4.10 -10.33
N ILE A 80 -12.73 4.13 -10.72
CA ILE A 80 -11.63 4.59 -9.86
C ILE A 80 -11.87 6.04 -9.43
N ARG A 81 -12.17 6.94 -10.38
CA ARG A 81 -12.48 8.35 -10.11
C ARG A 81 -13.64 8.49 -9.13
N THR A 82 -14.73 7.75 -9.34
CA THR A 82 -15.91 7.83 -8.46
C THR A 82 -15.57 7.42 -7.03
N VAL A 83 -14.85 6.31 -6.85
CA VAL A 83 -14.40 5.84 -5.53
C VAL A 83 -13.46 6.87 -4.87
N LEU A 84 -12.54 7.48 -5.64
CA LEU A 84 -11.65 8.53 -5.15
C LEU A 84 -12.40 9.78 -4.68
N TYR A 85 -13.41 10.25 -5.44
CA TYR A 85 -14.24 11.38 -5.03
C TYR A 85 -14.98 11.10 -3.73
N ILE A 86 -15.59 9.92 -3.60
CA ILE A 86 -16.28 9.51 -2.37
C ILE A 86 -15.29 9.48 -1.20
N ALA A 87 -14.11 8.90 -1.38
CA ALA A 87 -13.07 8.84 -0.35
C ALA A 87 -12.60 10.23 0.07
N LEU A 88 -12.40 11.16 -0.87
CA LEU A 88 -12.01 12.55 -0.60
C LEU A 88 -13.07 13.30 0.21
N VAL A 89 -14.35 13.16 -0.16
CA VAL A 89 -15.45 13.79 0.59
C VAL A 89 -15.52 13.23 2.01
N CYS A 90 -15.46 11.90 2.16
CA CYS A 90 -15.42 11.27 3.49
C CYS A 90 -14.22 11.75 4.33
N MET A 91 -13.01 11.82 3.75
CA MET A 91 -11.83 12.33 4.45
C MET A 91 -11.98 13.79 4.83
N SER A 92 -12.52 14.63 3.95
CA SER A 92 -12.73 16.05 4.21
C SER A 92 -13.71 16.28 5.36
N ILE A 93 -14.81 15.52 5.40
CA ILE A 93 -15.76 15.54 6.51
C ILE A 93 -15.08 15.07 7.80
N LYS A 94 -14.37 13.93 7.76
CA LYS A 94 -13.66 13.41 8.93
C LYS A 94 -12.66 14.43 9.48
N LEU A 95 -11.94 15.15 8.62
CA LEU A 95 -10.98 16.17 9.01
C LEU A 95 -11.65 17.39 9.67
N LEU A 96 -12.83 17.79 9.22
CA LEU A 96 -13.58 18.91 9.80
C LEU A 96 -14.20 18.57 11.17
N PHE A 97 -14.50 17.30 11.41
CA PHE A 97 -15.02 16.80 12.68
C PHE A 97 -13.95 16.22 13.62
N MET A 98 -12.67 16.28 13.22
CA MET A 98 -11.52 15.88 14.02
C MET A 98 -10.84 17.11 14.62
#